data_AF-A0A960NZG0-F1
#
_entry.id   AF-A0A960NZG0-F1
#
_cell.length_a   1.000
_cell.length_b   1.000
_cell.length_c   1.000
_cell.angle_alpha   90.00
_cell.angle_beta   90.00
_cell.angle_gamma   90.00
#
_symmetry.space_group_name_H-M   'P 1'
#
loop_
_entity.id
_entity.type
_entity.pdbx_description
1 polymer ?
#
loop_
_entity_poly.entity_id
_entity_poly.type
_entity_poly.pdbx_seq_one_letter_code
_entity_poly.pdbx_strand_id
1 'polypeptide(L)'
;MTTASKNPVRLALAGLGVARRRPALALVLWGAHLALAALLVAPFAAGLARITGDRPAAAQLLGRPQLDLLLQVLREGQGLFATLGPALFVGAALALLLNALLAGGVLEVLLARDDRPLFHRFGRGAGRFAGRMLRIGAFAAPLALALFALGAFPALAAARKLAESDREVASVLVRLGGLAFAALLALVVLLALDLARVRLVRDDRRDAFRALRQALGQVLRHPLRVVGTWLGLALVLALLLALYSLLARWIPTTATLGILALALAQQLLVISRAGLRVALWAAEIEIVRGLAPEPSTPAVATAPPIEAAPSPTPELEAVHPVLRSTDVERSIAFFVGLGFQPLFRDELASPRYAGVGHGEIELHLQWHDPAEPQPEGDLPTYRILVADVDALYADFAERGALDADGAGAESPWTRPGDTPWGTREFHLRDPDGNGLQFYRPLVPETAPG
;
A
#
# COMPACT_ATOMS: atom_id res chain seq x y z
N MET A 1 0.42 12.38 -11.64
CA MET A 1 -0.30 11.28 -12.34
C MET A 1 0.69 10.61 -13.29
N THR A 2 1.17 9.40 -12.98
CA THR A 2 2.10 8.66 -13.86
C THR A 2 1.29 7.66 -14.66
N THR A 3 1.25 7.81 -15.98
CA THR A 3 0.73 6.81 -16.91
C THR A 3 1.36 5.46 -16.59
N ALA A 4 0.55 4.45 -16.26
CA ALA A 4 1.03 3.13 -15.89
C ALA A 4 1.86 2.54 -17.04
N SER A 5 3.18 2.46 -16.86
CA SER A 5 4.08 1.93 -17.90
C SER A 5 3.70 0.49 -18.24
N LYS A 6 3.50 0.22 -19.54
CA LYS A 6 3.26 -1.14 -20.06
C LYS A 6 4.55 -1.97 -20.13
N ASN A 7 5.73 -1.34 -20.09
CA ASN A 7 7.02 -2.01 -20.21
C ASN A 7 7.45 -2.65 -18.86
N PRO A 8 7.75 -3.96 -18.81
CA PRO A 8 8.12 -4.68 -17.58
C PRO A 8 9.42 -4.18 -16.95
N VAL A 9 10.41 -3.78 -17.75
CA VAL A 9 11.70 -3.26 -17.25
C VAL A 9 11.48 -1.95 -16.50
N ARG A 10 10.66 -1.05 -17.05
CA ARG A 10 10.32 0.22 -16.38
C ARG A 10 9.55 0.00 -15.08
N LEU A 11 8.68 -1.01 -15.02
CA LEU A 11 7.96 -1.38 -13.79
C LEU A 11 8.92 -1.91 -12.71
N ALA A 12 9.86 -2.78 -13.09
CA ALA A 12 10.88 -3.27 -12.17
C ALA A 12 11.77 -2.13 -11.64
N LEU A 13 12.21 -1.22 -12.52
CA LEU A 13 13.00 -0.05 -12.14
C LEU A 13 12.23 0.92 -11.22
N ALA A 14 10.93 1.14 -11.50
CA ALA A 14 10.07 1.94 -10.62
C ALA A 14 9.94 1.30 -9.24
N GLY A 15 9.74 -0.01 -9.17
CA GLY A 15 9.72 -0.77 -7.92
C GLY A 15 11.02 -0.65 -7.13
N LEU A 16 12.18 -0.77 -7.79
CA LEU A 16 13.49 -0.53 -7.16
C LEU A 16 13.62 0.89 -6.61
N GLY A 17 13.12 1.89 -7.35
CA GLY A 17 13.09 3.28 -6.91
C GLY A 17 12.29 3.47 -5.62
N VAL A 18 11.14 2.81 -5.50
CA VAL A 18 10.31 2.83 -4.28
C VAL A 18 11.03 2.15 -3.12
N ALA A 19 11.60 0.96 -3.34
CA ALA A 19 12.35 0.23 -2.32
C ALA A 19 13.55 1.04 -1.79
N ARG A 20 14.29 1.71 -2.69
CA ARG A 20 15.43 2.57 -2.32
C ARG A 20 15.02 3.77 -1.47
N ARG A 21 13.86 4.36 -1.73
CA ARG A 21 13.31 5.48 -0.94
C ARG A 21 12.78 5.05 0.42
N ARG A 22 12.52 3.75 0.64
CA ARG A 22 11.94 3.20 1.88
C ARG A 22 12.75 2.01 2.43
N PRO A 23 14.04 2.19 2.77
CA PRO A 23 14.90 1.10 3.23
C PRO A 23 14.42 0.47 4.54
N ALA A 24 13.69 1.23 5.36
CA ALA A 24 13.11 0.74 6.61
C ALA A 24 12.20 -0.49 6.41
N LEU A 25 11.47 -0.58 5.29
CA LEU A 25 10.64 -1.75 5.00
C LEU A 25 11.50 -3.01 4.76
N ALA A 26 12.63 -2.87 4.07
CA ALA A 26 13.56 -3.98 3.86
C ALA A 26 14.19 -4.44 5.20
N LEU A 27 14.54 -3.49 6.07
CA LEU A 27 15.08 -3.79 7.40
C LEU A 27 14.06 -4.49 8.31
N VAL A 28 12.79 -4.08 8.28
CA VAL A 28 11.71 -4.76 9.03
C VAL A 28 11.54 -6.20 8.53
N LEU A 29 11.49 -6.41 7.22
CA LEU A 29 11.41 -7.75 6.64
C LEU A 29 12.62 -8.60 7.02
N TRP A 30 13.84 -8.06 6.90
CA TRP A 30 15.07 -8.74 7.27
C TRP A 30 15.07 -9.11 8.76
N GLY A 31 14.79 -8.16 9.66
CA GLY A 31 14.80 -8.38 11.10
C GLY A 31 13.78 -9.44 11.54
N ALA A 32 12.59 -9.43 10.95
CA ALA A 32 11.57 -10.43 11.20
C ALA A 32 12.00 -11.85 10.78
N HIS A 33 12.57 -11.99 9.57
CA HIS A 33 13.07 -13.29 9.11
C HIS A 33 14.31 -13.74 9.87
N LEU A 34 15.18 -12.81 10.29
CA LEU A 34 16.34 -13.11 11.11
C LEU A 34 15.93 -13.64 12.49
N ALA A 35 14.94 -13.01 13.13
CA ALA A 35 14.41 -13.46 14.41
C ALA A 35 13.83 -14.88 14.31
N LEU A 36 13.04 -15.16 13.26
CA LEU A 36 12.51 -16.51 13.02
C LEU A 36 13.63 -17.51 12.74
N ALA A 37 14.61 -17.15 11.91
CA ALA A 37 15.75 -18.02 11.61
C ALA A 37 16.56 -18.33 12.87
N ALA A 38 16.83 -17.34 13.72
CA ALA A 38 17.52 -17.53 14.98
C ALA A 38 16.76 -18.49 15.92
N LEU A 39 15.43 -18.35 16.01
CA LEU A 39 14.58 -19.23 16.79
C LEU A 39 14.64 -20.69 16.31
N LEU A 40 14.68 -20.91 14.99
CA LEU A 40 14.71 -22.25 14.41
C LEU A 40 16.11 -22.89 14.42
N VAL A 41 17.16 -22.08 14.30
CA VAL A 41 18.54 -22.56 14.26
C VAL A 41 19.08 -22.84 15.67
N ALA A 42 18.65 -22.11 16.71
CA ALA A 42 19.12 -22.28 18.08
C ALA A 42 19.08 -23.75 18.60
N PRO A 43 17.97 -24.49 18.51
CA PRO A 43 17.94 -25.89 18.98
C PRO A 43 18.84 -26.81 18.14
N PHE A 44 18.96 -26.55 16.84
CA PHE A 44 19.86 -27.30 15.96
C PHE A 44 21.32 -27.04 16.32
N ALA A 45 21.71 -25.79 16.52
CA ALA A 45 23.05 -25.40 16.92
C ALA A 45 23.44 -26.00 18.29
N ALA A 46 22.52 -25.97 19.26
CA ALA A 46 22.72 -26.60 20.56
C ALA A 46 22.86 -28.13 20.45
N GLY A 47 22.04 -28.77 19.60
CA GLY A 47 22.16 -30.21 19.32
C GLY A 47 23.48 -30.56 18.65
N LEU A 48 23.89 -29.79 17.65
CA LEU A 48 25.15 -29.98 16.93
C LEU A 48 26.35 -29.81 17.87
N ALA A 49 26.34 -28.75 18.71
CA ALA A 49 27.39 -28.50 19.69
C ALA A 49 27.58 -29.66 20.68
N ARG A 50 26.51 -30.35 21.08
CA ARG A 50 26.60 -31.55 21.94
C ARG A 50 27.30 -32.72 21.24
N ILE A 51 27.16 -32.86 19.93
CA ILE A 51 27.79 -33.94 19.14
C ILE A 51 29.25 -33.58 18.80
N THR A 52 29.53 -32.30 18.54
CA THR A 52 30.82 -31.85 18.00
C THR A 52 31.76 -31.20 19.02
N GLY A 53 31.26 -30.79 20.20
CA GLY A 53 31.95 -29.93 21.16
C GLY A 53 33.29 -30.45 21.67
N ASP A 54 33.46 -31.77 21.80
CA ASP A 54 34.68 -32.38 22.33
C ASP A 54 35.60 -32.98 21.25
N ARG A 55 35.32 -32.77 19.95
CA ARG A 55 36.03 -33.46 18.87
C ARG A 55 36.89 -32.51 18.03
N PRO A 56 38.23 -32.70 17.95
CA PRO A 56 39.10 -31.91 17.08
C PRO A 56 38.76 -32.06 15.59
N ALA A 57 38.05 -33.14 15.20
CA ALA A 57 37.50 -33.34 13.86
C ALA A 57 36.44 -32.28 13.46
N ALA A 58 35.78 -31.62 14.42
CA ALA A 58 34.80 -30.58 14.13
C ALA A 58 35.43 -29.34 13.47
N ALA A 59 36.70 -29.03 13.76
CA ALA A 59 37.43 -27.95 13.10
C ALA A 59 37.69 -28.23 11.61
N GLN A 60 37.70 -29.50 11.19
CA GLN A 60 37.89 -29.88 9.78
C GLN A 60 36.67 -29.54 8.92
N LEU A 61 35.48 -29.36 9.52
CA LEU A 61 34.26 -28.91 8.82
C LEU A 61 34.36 -27.47 8.30
N LEU A 62 35.18 -26.62 8.91
CA LEU A 62 35.37 -25.22 8.49
C LEU A 62 36.18 -25.10 7.19
N GLY A 63 36.94 -26.14 6.83
CA GLY A 63 37.79 -26.18 5.64
C GLY A 63 37.10 -26.80 4.42
N ARG A 64 36.84 -28.10 4.46
CA ARG A 64 36.11 -28.81 3.40
C ARG A 64 35.06 -29.73 4.01
N PRO A 65 33.81 -29.73 3.50
CA PRO A 65 32.80 -30.67 3.96
C PRO A 65 33.24 -32.09 3.59
N GLN A 66 33.59 -32.89 4.60
CA GLN A 66 33.89 -34.31 4.44
C GLN A 66 32.59 -35.09 4.53
N LEU A 67 32.29 -35.88 3.50
CA LEU A 67 31.06 -36.67 3.43
C LEU A 67 30.95 -37.65 4.62
N ASP A 68 32.07 -38.21 5.06
CA ASP A 68 32.10 -39.20 6.15
C ASP A 68 31.65 -38.62 7.49
N LEU A 69 32.11 -37.42 7.85
CA LEU A 69 31.69 -36.75 9.07
C LEU A 69 30.20 -36.36 8.99
N LEU A 70 29.72 -36.02 7.79
CA LEU A 70 28.31 -35.69 7.56
C LEU A 70 27.42 -36.94 7.71
N LEU A 71 27.85 -38.07 7.16
CA LEU A 71 27.19 -39.37 7.33
C LEU A 71 27.26 -39.86 8.78
N GLN A 72 28.34 -39.55 9.50
CA GLN A 72 28.48 -39.87 10.91
C GLN A 72 27.51 -39.07 11.78
N VAL A 73 27.40 -37.75 11.56
CA VAL A 73 26.38 -36.91 12.22
C VAL A 73 24.97 -37.39 11.86
N LEU A 74 24.73 -37.87 10.64
CA LEU A 74 23.46 -38.47 10.23
C LEU A 74 23.16 -39.78 10.99
N ARG A 75 24.17 -40.65 11.20
CA ARG A 75 24.01 -41.93 11.91
C ARG A 75 23.90 -41.76 13.43
N GLU A 76 24.74 -40.91 14.03
CA GLU A 76 24.73 -40.63 15.48
C GLU A 76 23.58 -39.69 15.87
N GLY A 77 23.04 -38.93 14.91
CA GLY A 77 22.03 -37.89 15.14
C GLY A 77 20.58 -38.33 15.05
N GLN A 78 20.23 -39.63 15.08
CA GLN A 78 18.83 -40.07 14.94
C GLN A 78 17.86 -39.38 15.92
N GLY A 79 18.28 -39.12 17.16
CA GLY A 79 17.50 -38.33 18.13
C GLY A 79 17.42 -36.82 17.81
N LEU A 80 18.42 -36.29 17.10
CA LEU A 80 18.47 -34.92 16.60
C LEU A 80 17.46 -34.77 15.44
N PHE A 81 17.37 -35.73 14.51
CA PHE A 81 16.37 -35.70 13.43
C PHE A 81 14.93 -35.89 13.96
N ALA A 82 14.74 -36.73 14.99
CA ALA A 82 13.44 -36.92 15.62
C ALA A 82 12.89 -35.62 16.27
N THR A 83 13.78 -34.76 16.76
CA THR A 83 13.42 -33.43 17.31
C THR A 83 13.34 -32.34 16.24
N LEU A 84 14.10 -32.47 15.15
CA LEU A 84 14.06 -31.53 14.02
C LEU A 84 12.77 -31.59 13.23
N GLY A 85 12.18 -32.77 13.03
CA GLY A 85 10.92 -32.90 12.28
C GLY A 85 9.80 -31.98 12.80
N PRO A 86 9.39 -32.11 14.08
CA PRO A 86 8.42 -31.22 14.70
C PRO A 86 8.86 -29.74 14.70
N ALA A 87 10.15 -29.45 14.97
CA ALA A 87 10.66 -28.09 14.97
C ALA A 87 10.59 -27.42 13.58
N LEU A 88 10.90 -28.16 12.52
CA LEU A 88 10.78 -27.70 11.14
C LEU A 88 9.31 -27.50 10.75
N PHE A 89 8.40 -28.38 11.19
CA PHE A 89 6.97 -28.21 10.96
C PHE A 89 6.42 -26.95 11.64
N VAL A 90 6.72 -26.78 12.94
CA VAL A 90 6.36 -25.56 13.69
C VAL A 90 7.00 -24.33 13.04
N GLY A 91 8.27 -24.43 12.64
CA GLY A 91 8.98 -23.36 11.95
C GLY A 91 8.36 -22.98 10.61
N ALA A 92 7.92 -23.96 9.82
CA ALA A 92 7.20 -23.72 8.57
C ALA A 92 5.85 -23.04 8.84
N ALA A 93 5.10 -23.48 9.85
CA ALA A 93 3.83 -22.85 10.24
C ALA A 93 4.03 -21.40 10.70
N LEU A 94 5.05 -21.13 11.53
CA LEU A 94 5.43 -19.80 11.96
C LEU A 94 5.91 -18.93 10.78
N ALA A 95 6.67 -19.50 9.84
CA ALA A 95 7.11 -18.79 8.63
C ALA A 95 5.94 -18.39 7.74
N LEU A 96 4.95 -19.27 7.56
CA LEU A 96 3.74 -18.97 6.80
C LEU A 96 2.93 -17.84 7.46
N LEU A 97 2.75 -17.91 8.78
CA LEU A 97 2.09 -16.86 9.56
C LEU A 97 2.83 -15.53 9.46
N LEU A 98 4.14 -15.55 9.70
CA LEU A 98 4.98 -14.37 9.63
C LEU A 98 4.92 -13.74 8.24
N ASN A 99 5.10 -14.52 7.18
CA ASN A 99 5.06 -14.03 5.81
C ASN A 99 3.70 -13.43 5.45
N ALA A 100 2.60 -13.99 5.96
CA ALA A 100 1.26 -13.42 5.78
C ALA A 100 1.11 -12.04 6.47
N LEU A 101 1.58 -11.92 7.72
CA LEU A 101 1.57 -10.65 8.46
C LEU A 101 2.46 -9.59 7.79
N LEU A 102 3.68 -9.96 7.41
CA LEU A 102 4.65 -9.08 6.76
C LEU A 102 4.11 -8.56 5.43
N ALA A 103 3.49 -9.41 4.61
CA ALA A 103 2.88 -8.98 3.36
C ALA A 103 1.76 -7.96 3.58
N GLY A 104 0.88 -8.17 4.58
CA GLY A 104 -0.18 -7.22 4.94
C GLY A 104 0.37 -5.87 5.40
N GLY A 105 1.38 -5.88 6.27
CA GLY A 105 2.00 -4.66 6.80
C GLY A 105 2.75 -3.86 5.73
N VAL A 106 3.52 -4.53 4.85
CA VAL A 106 4.23 -3.83 3.76
C VAL A 106 3.25 -3.23 2.76
N LEU A 107 2.23 -3.98 2.34
CA LEU A 107 1.26 -3.49 1.36
C LEU A 107 0.46 -2.30 1.90
N GLU A 108 0.06 -2.33 3.18
CA GLU A 108 -0.59 -1.17 3.83
C GLU A 108 0.32 0.06 3.81
N VAL A 109 1.60 -0.05 4.19
CA VAL A 109 2.52 1.09 4.15
C VAL A 109 2.75 1.62 2.73
N LEU A 110 2.73 0.75 1.71
CA LEU A 110 2.90 1.14 0.31
C LEU A 110 1.63 1.77 -0.30
N LEU A 111 0.44 1.39 0.17
CA LEU A 111 -0.84 1.84 -0.38
C LEU A 111 -1.48 3.00 0.39
N ALA A 112 -1.30 3.05 1.72
CA ALA A 112 -1.87 4.08 2.56
C ALA A 112 -1.26 5.46 2.27
N ARG A 113 -2.11 6.49 2.28
CA ARG A 113 -1.74 7.89 2.03
C ARG A 113 -1.75 8.75 3.30
N ASP A 114 -1.71 8.13 4.48
CA ASP A 114 -1.70 8.81 5.78
C ASP A 114 -0.28 9.08 6.29
N ASP A 115 -0.13 10.15 7.08
CA ASP A 115 1.15 10.60 7.65
C ASP A 115 1.52 9.89 8.96
N ARG A 116 0.83 8.79 9.28
CA ARG A 116 1.08 8.02 10.51
C ARG A 116 2.46 7.34 10.47
N PRO A 117 3.10 7.12 11.63
CA PRO A 117 4.41 6.46 11.70
C PRO A 117 4.43 5.08 11.04
N LEU A 118 5.61 4.66 10.57
CA LEU A 118 5.80 3.40 9.84
C LEU A 118 5.25 2.19 10.61
N PHE A 119 5.62 2.02 11.88
CA PHE A 119 5.22 0.85 12.68
C PHE A 119 3.71 0.81 12.93
N HIS A 120 3.07 1.98 13.06
CA HIS A 120 1.62 2.04 13.22
C HIS A 120 0.90 1.56 11.95
N ARG A 121 1.30 2.07 10.79
CA ARG A 121 0.74 1.65 9.49
C ARG A 121 1.01 0.17 9.22
N PHE A 122 2.25 -0.26 9.48
CA PHE A 122 2.65 -1.64 9.32
C PHE A 122 1.84 -2.59 10.21
N GLY A 123 1.71 -2.28 11.51
CA GLY A 123 0.95 -3.07 12.46
C GLY A 123 -0.55 -3.13 12.12
N ARG A 124 -1.13 -1.99 11.72
CA ARG A 124 -2.52 -1.90 11.25
C ARG A 124 -2.77 -2.84 10.07
N GLY A 125 -1.90 -2.80 9.06
CA GLY A 125 -1.97 -3.67 7.89
C GLY A 125 -1.76 -5.15 8.24
N ALA A 126 -0.74 -5.43 9.05
CA ALA A 126 -0.42 -6.79 9.50
C ALA A 126 -1.62 -7.43 10.23
N GLY A 127 -2.25 -6.72 11.17
CA GLY A 127 -3.41 -7.21 11.92
C GLY A 127 -4.69 -7.31 11.09
N ARG A 128 -5.08 -6.22 10.41
CA ARG A 128 -6.34 -6.13 9.65
C ARG A 128 -6.44 -7.15 8.52
N PHE A 129 -5.32 -7.47 7.87
CA PHE A 129 -5.30 -8.36 6.71
C PHE A 129 -4.79 -9.79 7.02
N ALA A 130 -4.28 -10.07 8.23
CA ALA A 130 -3.69 -11.35 8.61
C ALA A 130 -4.50 -12.58 8.17
N GLY A 131 -5.74 -12.69 8.65
CA GLY A 131 -6.59 -13.85 8.40
C GLY A 131 -6.95 -14.02 6.92
N ARG A 132 -7.13 -12.90 6.22
CA ARG A 132 -7.39 -12.91 4.77
C ARG A 132 -6.16 -13.38 3.98
N MET A 133 -4.97 -12.95 4.41
CA MET A 133 -3.69 -13.31 3.80
C MET A 133 -3.33 -14.79 4.03
N LEU A 134 -3.67 -15.33 5.21
CA LEU A 134 -3.55 -16.76 5.51
C LEU A 134 -4.50 -17.61 4.66
N ARG A 135 -5.79 -17.24 4.57
CA ARG A 135 -6.78 -17.97 3.77
C ARG A 135 -6.39 -18.04 2.30
N ILE A 136 -5.98 -16.91 1.69
CA ILE A 136 -5.57 -16.93 0.28
C ILE A 136 -4.30 -17.76 0.05
N GLY A 137 -3.36 -17.73 0.99
CA GLY A 137 -2.18 -18.60 0.97
C GLY A 137 -2.56 -20.09 1.09
N ALA A 138 -3.50 -20.43 1.97
CA ALA A 138 -4.00 -21.78 2.17
C ALA A 138 -4.72 -22.35 0.93
N PHE A 139 -5.28 -21.51 0.05
CA PHE A 139 -5.79 -21.95 -1.25
C PHE A 139 -4.69 -22.04 -2.32
N ALA A 140 -3.82 -21.04 -2.39
CA ALA A 140 -2.82 -20.96 -3.45
C ALA A 140 -1.69 -22.00 -3.31
N ALA A 141 -1.24 -22.30 -2.09
CA ALA A 141 -0.17 -23.26 -1.84
C ALA A 141 -0.50 -24.70 -2.31
N PRO A 142 -1.62 -25.33 -1.90
CA PRO A 142 -1.97 -26.66 -2.38
C PRO A 142 -2.28 -26.67 -3.88
N LEU A 143 -2.85 -25.58 -4.42
CA LEU A 143 -3.06 -25.47 -5.87
C LEU A 143 -1.73 -25.45 -6.63
N ALA A 144 -0.75 -24.66 -6.19
CA ALA A 144 0.58 -24.63 -6.79
C ALA A 144 1.28 -25.99 -6.69
N LEU A 145 1.18 -26.67 -5.54
CA LEU A 145 1.74 -28.01 -5.34
C LEU A 145 1.06 -29.05 -6.23
N ALA A 146 -0.27 -29.01 -6.35
CA ALA A 146 -1.03 -29.93 -7.20
C ALA A 146 -0.66 -29.74 -8.68
N LEU A 147 -0.55 -28.51 -9.17
CA LEU A 147 -0.13 -28.25 -10.55
C LEU A 147 1.32 -28.63 -10.80
N PHE A 148 2.21 -28.41 -9.82
CA PHE A 148 3.58 -28.90 -9.89
C PHE A 148 3.62 -30.43 -9.99
N ALA A 149 2.91 -31.14 -9.10
CA ALA A 149 2.87 -32.59 -9.10
C ALA A 149 2.28 -33.13 -10.42
N LEU A 150 1.21 -32.52 -10.92
CA LEU A 150 0.57 -32.88 -12.18
C LEU A 150 1.50 -32.70 -13.39
N GLY A 151 2.32 -31.64 -13.41
CA GLY A 151 3.32 -31.43 -14.46
C GLY A 151 4.54 -32.33 -14.33
N ALA A 152 5.02 -32.57 -13.11
CA ALA A 152 6.24 -33.32 -12.84
C ALA A 152 6.04 -34.83 -12.98
N PHE A 153 4.93 -35.37 -12.49
CA PHE A 153 4.64 -36.80 -12.46
C PHE A 153 4.80 -37.51 -13.82
N PRO A 154 4.14 -37.08 -14.90
CA PRO A 154 4.26 -37.75 -16.19
C PRO A 154 5.69 -37.68 -16.74
N ALA A 155 6.40 -36.58 -16.53
CA ALA A 155 7.77 -36.42 -16.98
C ALA A 155 8.75 -37.30 -16.19
N LEU A 156 8.57 -37.42 -14.87
CA LEU A 156 9.36 -38.33 -14.04
C LEU A 156 9.11 -39.80 -14.43
N ALA A 157 7.85 -40.16 -14.70
CA ALA A 157 7.48 -41.50 -15.17
C ALA A 157 8.09 -41.81 -16.56
N ALA A 158 8.02 -40.86 -17.50
CA ALA A 158 8.62 -41.01 -18.83
C ALA A 158 10.16 -41.06 -18.76
N ALA A 159 10.79 -40.21 -17.96
CA ALA A 159 12.23 -40.20 -17.75
C ALA A 159 12.73 -41.50 -17.12
N ARG A 160 11.95 -42.12 -16.23
CA ARG A 160 12.25 -43.44 -15.67
C ARG A 160 12.24 -44.53 -16.74
N LYS A 161 11.20 -44.59 -17.58
CA LYS A 161 11.13 -45.54 -18.70
C LYS A 161 12.29 -45.38 -19.69
N LEU A 162 12.69 -44.14 -19.98
CA LEU A 162 13.83 -43.84 -20.85
C LEU A 162 15.17 -44.25 -20.24
N ALA A 163 15.32 -44.11 -18.92
CA ALA A 163 16.51 -44.56 -18.21
C ALA A 163 16.63 -46.09 -18.24
N GLU A 164 15.50 -46.80 -18.13
CA GLU A 164 15.44 -48.26 -18.27
C GLU A 164 15.73 -48.74 -19.71
N SER A 165 15.75 -47.85 -20.70
CA SER A 165 15.99 -48.15 -22.12
C SER A 165 17.39 -47.74 -22.62
N ASP A 166 18.36 -47.54 -21.72
CA ASP A 166 19.73 -47.05 -22.00
C ASP A 166 19.81 -45.68 -22.73
N ARG A 167 18.75 -44.88 -22.66
CA ARG A 167 18.72 -43.51 -23.22
C ARG A 167 18.96 -42.47 -22.14
N GLU A 168 20.15 -42.51 -21.54
CA GLU A 168 20.51 -41.65 -20.39
C GLU A 168 20.30 -40.16 -20.66
N VAL A 169 20.81 -39.64 -21.79
CA VAL A 169 20.67 -38.22 -22.15
C VAL A 169 19.19 -37.83 -22.31
N ALA A 170 18.39 -38.66 -22.97
CA ALA A 170 16.96 -38.39 -23.16
C ALA A 170 16.21 -38.41 -21.82
N SER A 171 16.54 -39.35 -20.93
CA SER A 171 16.00 -39.41 -19.57
C SER A 171 16.24 -38.11 -18.81
N VAL A 172 17.47 -37.60 -18.84
CA VAL A 172 17.85 -36.36 -18.16
C VAL A 172 17.11 -35.16 -18.75
N LEU A 173 17.06 -35.03 -20.09
CA LEU A 173 16.37 -33.93 -20.75
C LEU A 173 14.86 -33.92 -20.45
N VAL A 174 14.20 -35.08 -20.51
CA VAL A 174 12.77 -35.21 -20.17
C VAL A 174 12.52 -34.86 -18.72
N ARG A 175 13.40 -35.31 -17.80
CA ARG A 175 13.29 -34.99 -16.38
C ARG A 175 13.42 -33.49 -16.12
N LEU A 176 14.46 -32.86 -16.66
CA LEU A 176 14.71 -31.43 -16.48
C LEU A 176 13.62 -30.58 -17.14
N GLY A 177 13.24 -30.90 -18.37
CA GLY A 177 12.18 -30.21 -19.09
C GLY A 177 10.83 -30.31 -18.38
N GLY A 178 10.48 -31.50 -17.88
CA GLY A 178 9.26 -31.71 -17.12
C GLY A 178 9.22 -31.00 -15.78
N LEU A 179 10.33 -31.03 -15.03
CA LEU A 179 10.45 -30.28 -13.78
C LEU A 179 10.39 -28.77 -14.02
N ALA A 180 11.02 -28.27 -15.09
CA ALA A 180 10.95 -26.86 -15.48
C ALA A 180 9.52 -26.45 -15.85
N PHE A 181 8.81 -27.28 -16.61
CA PHE A 181 7.40 -27.07 -16.94
C PHE A 181 6.51 -27.07 -15.70
N ALA A 182 6.69 -28.04 -14.80
CA ALA A 182 5.99 -28.10 -13.51
C ALA A 182 6.25 -26.86 -12.65
N ALA A 183 7.51 -26.40 -12.58
CA ALA A 183 7.89 -25.19 -11.87
C ALA A 183 7.25 -23.94 -12.48
N LEU A 184 7.13 -23.87 -13.82
CA LEU A 184 6.43 -22.79 -14.51
C LEU A 184 4.94 -22.75 -14.14
N LEU A 185 4.27 -23.91 -14.10
CA LEU A 185 2.86 -24.00 -13.67
C LEU A 185 2.68 -23.50 -12.23
N ALA A 186 3.55 -23.92 -11.31
CA ALA A 186 3.53 -23.44 -9.93
C ALA A 186 3.82 -21.94 -9.84
N LEU A 187 4.80 -21.43 -10.61
CA LEU A 187 5.17 -20.02 -10.66
C LEU A 187 3.98 -19.14 -11.05
N VAL A 188 3.17 -19.55 -12.02
CA VAL A 188 1.95 -18.81 -12.40
C VAL A 188 1.00 -18.64 -11.22
N VAL A 189 0.80 -19.68 -10.40
CA VAL A 189 -0.05 -19.61 -9.20
C VAL A 189 0.58 -18.70 -8.14
N LEU A 190 1.90 -18.76 -7.95
CA LEU A 190 2.60 -17.90 -6.97
C LEU A 190 2.56 -16.43 -7.38
N LEU A 191 2.72 -16.11 -8.66
CA LEU A 191 2.55 -14.75 -9.18
C LEU A 191 1.09 -14.28 -9.06
N ALA A 192 0.13 -15.17 -9.32
CA ALA A 192 -1.28 -14.86 -9.12
C ALA A 192 -1.60 -14.61 -7.64
N LEU A 193 -0.99 -15.36 -6.72
CA LEU A 193 -1.11 -15.13 -5.28
C LEU A 193 -0.63 -13.72 -4.93
N ASP A 194 0.56 -13.32 -5.38
CA ASP A 194 1.12 -12.01 -5.06
C ASP A 194 0.24 -10.84 -5.59
N LEU A 195 -0.23 -10.91 -6.84
CA LEU A 195 -1.21 -9.94 -7.36
C LEU A 195 -2.54 -9.96 -6.59
N ALA A 196 -2.99 -11.12 -6.14
CA ALA A 196 -4.21 -11.23 -5.35
C ALA A 196 -4.07 -10.61 -3.96
N ARG A 197 -2.89 -10.71 -3.32
CA ARG A 197 -2.58 -10.02 -2.06
C ARG A 197 -2.67 -8.50 -2.23
N VAL A 198 -2.12 -7.97 -3.31
CA VAL A 198 -2.20 -6.53 -3.63
C VAL A 198 -3.66 -6.07 -3.78
N ARG A 199 -4.47 -6.82 -4.53
CA ARG A 199 -5.92 -6.51 -4.68
C ARG A 199 -6.67 -6.55 -3.37
N LEU A 200 -6.38 -7.55 -2.55
CA LEU A 200 -7.09 -7.76 -1.30
C LEU A 200 -6.92 -6.56 -0.37
N VAL A 201 -5.72 -5.99 -0.31
CA VAL A 201 -5.42 -4.78 0.47
C VAL A 201 -5.98 -3.53 -0.19
N ARG A 202 -5.78 -3.35 -1.51
CA ARG A 202 -6.24 -2.17 -2.25
C ARG A 202 -7.77 -2.00 -2.21
N ASP A 203 -8.50 -3.07 -2.48
CA ASP A 203 -9.96 -3.03 -2.67
C ASP A 203 -10.71 -3.47 -1.39
N ASP A 204 -10.00 -3.65 -0.27
CA ASP A 204 -10.47 -4.22 1.02
C ASP A 204 -11.36 -5.47 0.88
N ARG A 205 -11.04 -6.34 -0.08
CA ARG A 205 -11.88 -7.49 -0.44
C ARG A 205 -11.92 -8.53 0.68
N ARG A 206 -13.09 -9.13 0.90
CA ARG A 206 -13.29 -10.21 1.88
C ARG A 206 -13.12 -11.61 1.27
N ASP A 207 -13.38 -11.77 -0.02
CA ASP A 207 -13.39 -13.07 -0.70
C ASP A 207 -12.03 -13.45 -1.31
N ALA A 208 -11.25 -14.23 -0.54
CA ALA A 208 -9.92 -14.72 -0.93
C ALA A 208 -9.91 -15.52 -2.25
N PHE A 209 -10.87 -16.42 -2.45
CA PHE A 209 -10.94 -17.25 -3.66
C PHE A 209 -11.21 -16.43 -4.93
N ARG A 210 -12.14 -15.47 -4.86
CA ARG A 210 -12.47 -14.60 -6.00
C ARG A 210 -11.28 -13.71 -6.36
N ALA A 211 -10.55 -13.19 -5.37
CA ALA A 211 -9.33 -12.42 -5.59
C ALA A 211 -8.26 -13.24 -6.33
N LEU A 212 -8.01 -14.48 -5.88
CA LEU A 212 -7.05 -15.39 -6.51
C LEU A 212 -7.43 -15.74 -7.96
N ARG A 213 -8.70 -16.10 -8.20
CA ARG A 213 -9.19 -16.43 -9.55
C ARG A 213 -9.03 -15.26 -10.53
N GLN A 214 -9.35 -14.03 -10.09
CA GLN A 214 -9.18 -12.85 -10.94
C GLN A 214 -7.71 -12.53 -11.19
N ALA A 215 -6.84 -12.69 -10.18
CA ALA A 215 -5.40 -12.53 -10.35
C ALA A 215 -4.83 -13.55 -11.33
N LEU A 216 -5.24 -14.82 -11.25
CA LEU A 216 -4.84 -15.85 -12.20
C LEU A 216 -5.25 -15.48 -13.63
N GLY A 217 -6.49 -15.03 -13.83
CA GLY A 217 -6.96 -14.55 -15.13
C GLY A 217 -6.12 -13.39 -15.68
N GLN A 218 -5.59 -12.52 -14.83
CA GLN A 218 -4.72 -11.43 -15.27
C GLN A 218 -3.30 -11.85 -15.61
N VAL A 219 -2.71 -12.76 -14.83
CA VAL A 219 -1.39 -13.33 -15.16
C VAL A 219 -1.46 -13.99 -16.53
N LEU A 220 -2.53 -14.74 -16.82
CA LEU A 220 -2.73 -15.41 -18.10
C LEU A 220 -3.01 -14.45 -19.27
N ARG A 221 -3.70 -13.33 -19.03
CA ARG A 221 -3.97 -12.31 -20.08
C ARG A 221 -2.77 -11.42 -20.38
N HIS A 222 -1.90 -11.19 -19.40
CA HIS A 222 -0.73 -10.30 -19.53
C HIS A 222 0.56 -10.96 -19.01
N PRO A 223 0.95 -12.14 -19.53
CA PRO A 223 2.05 -12.92 -18.96
C PRO A 223 3.39 -12.19 -19.07
N LEU A 224 3.66 -11.56 -20.22
CA LEU A 224 4.91 -10.84 -20.46
C LEU A 224 5.12 -9.67 -19.49
N ARG A 225 4.04 -8.99 -19.08
CA ARG A 225 4.12 -7.86 -18.15
C ARG A 225 4.43 -8.33 -16.73
N VAL A 226 3.73 -9.37 -16.27
CA VAL A 226 3.89 -9.90 -14.90
C VAL A 226 5.21 -10.67 -14.77
N VAL A 227 5.41 -11.68 -15.63
CA VAL A 227 6.61 -12.52 -15.62
C VAL A 227 7.85 -11.71 -15.96
N GLY A 228 7.78 -10.77 -16.90
CA GLY A 228 8.91 -9.91 -17.24
C GLY A 228 9.35 -9.01 -16.09
N THR A 229 8.41 -8.47 -15.31
CA THR A 229 8.72 -7.66 -14.12
C THR A 229 9.39 -8.52 -13.04
N TRP A 230 8.84 -9.71 -12.78
CA TRP A 230 9.42 -10.67 -11.85
C TRP A 230 10.82 -11.12 -12.29
N LEU A 231 10.99 -11.46 -13.57
CA LEU A 231 12.26 -11.90 -14.14
C LEU A 231 13.33 -10.81 -14.06
N GLY A 232 12.97 -9.56 -14.33
CA GLY A 232 13.88 -8.42 -14.19
C GLY A 232 14.44 -8.29 -12.77
N LEU A 233 13.59 -8.42 -11.74
CA LEU A 233 14.05 -8.40 -10.35
C LEU A 233 14.79 -9.68 -9.94
N ALA A 234 14.39 -10.84 -10.49
CA ALA A 234 15.09 -12.11 -10.28
C ALA A 234 16.51 -12.09 -10.87
N LEU A 235 16.72 -11.45 -12.02
CA LEU A 235 18.04 -11.26 -12.62
C LEU A 235 18.95 -10.39 -11.73
N VAL A 236 18.39 -9.33 -11.11
CA VAL A 236 19.14 -8.53 -10.14
C VAL A 236 19.54 -9.38 -8.93
N LEU A 237 18.63 -10.21 -8.40
CA LEU A 237 18.98 -11.13 -7.31
C LEU A 237 20.05 -12.15 -7.73
N ALA A 238 19.94 -12.72 -8.93
CA ALA A 238 20.92 -13.66 -9.47
C ALA A 238 22.31 -13.02 -9.61
N LEU A 239 22.37 -11.75 -10.06
CA LEU A 239 23.61 -10.99 -10.12
C LEU A 239 24.23 -10.77 -8.73
N LEU A 240 23.42 -10.37 -7.75
CA LEU A 240 23.89 -10.20 -6.36
C LEU A 240 24.41 -11.52 -5.78
N LEU A 241 23.72 -12.62 -6.04
CA LEU A 241 24.16 -13.96 -5.61
C LEU A 241 25.47 -14.34 -6.29
N ALA A 242 25.62 -14.09 -7.59
CA ALA A 242 26.86 -14.35 -8.32
C ALA A 242 28.04 -13.53 -7.77
N LEU A 243 27.83 -12.24 -7.47
CA LEU A 243 28.83 -11.40 -6.80
C LEU A 243 29.20 -11.94 -5.43
N TYR A 244 28.23 -12.33 -4.60
CA TYR A 244 28.49 -12.93 -3.30
C TYR A 244 29.28 -14.24 -3.44
N SER A 245 28.89 -15.13 -4.36
CA SER A 245 29.60 -16.39 -4.61
C SER A 245 31.02 -16.17 -5.12
N LEU A 246 31.25 -15.11 -5.91
CA LEU A 246 32.59 -14.72 -6.34
C LEU A 246 33.41 -14.24 -5.14
N LEU A 247 32.88 -13.28 -4.37
CA LEU A 247 33.51 -12.76 -3.16
C LEU A 247 33.87 -13.89 -2.18
N ALA A 248 32.96 -14.84 -1.98
CA ALA A 248 33.13 -15.95 -1.05
C ALA A 248 34.28 -16.89 -1.41
N ARG A 249 34.68 -16.96 -2.69
CA ARG A 249 35.84 -17.74 -3.12
C ARG A 249 37.17 -17.13 -2.68
N TRP A 250 37.21 -15.83 -2.41
CA TRP A 250 38.44 -15.10 -2.06
C TRP A 250 38.67 -14.97 -0.56
N ILE A 251 37.66 -15.25 0.28
CA ILE A 251 37.75 -15.08 1.73
C ILE A 251 37.99 -16.44 2.38
N PRO A 252 39.15 -16.67 3.04
CA PRO A 252 39.42 -17.91 3.75
C PRO A 252 38.52 -18.05 4.99
N THR A 253 37.89 -19.21 5.15
CA THR A 253 37.04 -19.56 6.30
C THR A 253 37.81 -20.10 7.51
N THR A 254 39.14 -20.09 7.45
CA THR A 254 40.02 -20.59 8.53
C THR A 254 40.22 -19.57 9.64
N ALA A 255 39.98 -18.28 9.38
CA ALA A 255 40.11 -17.20 10.35
C ALA A 255 38.74 -16.66 10.77
N THR A 256 38.56 -16.37 12.06
CA THR A 256 37.32 -15.79 12.61
C THR A 256 36.90 -14.53 11.87
N LEU A 257 37.85 -13.67 11.51
CA LEU A 257 37.57 -12.43 10.77
C LEU A 257 37.00 -12.70 9.38
N GLY A 258 37.48 -13.76 8.69
CA GLY A 258 36.93 -14.17 7.40
C GLY A 258 35.49 -14.69 7.52
N ILE A 259 35.21 -15.48 8.56
CA ILE A 259 33.85 -15.94 8.87
C ILE A 259 32.92 -14.76 9.15
N LEU A 260 33.34 -13.78 9.97
CA LEU A 260 32.56 -12.58 10.28
C LEU A 260 32.32 -11.72 9.03
N ALA A 261 33.32 -11.56 8.17
CA ALA A 261 33.18 -10.83 6.91
C ALA A 261 32.18 -11.50 5.96
N LEU A 262 32.24 -12.83 5.82
CA LEU A 262 31.27 -13.59 5.02
C LEU A 262 29.86 -13.53 5.62
N ALA A 263 29.74 -13.59 6.94
CA ALA A 263 28.47 -13.44 7.63
C ALA A 263 27.86 -12.05 7.36
N LEU A 264 28.66 -10.98 7.43
CA LEU A 264 28.20 -9.62 7.13
C LEU A 264 27.80 -9.47 5.66
N ALA A 265 28.61 -9.98 4.72
CA ALA A 265 28.28 -9.98 3.30
C ALA A 265 26.99 -10.74 3.01
N GLN A 266 26.78 -11.86 3.69
CA GLN A 266 25.53 -12.62 3.62
C GLN A 266 24.35 -11.83 4.19
N GLN A 267 24.51 -11.08 5.29
CA GLN A 267 23.43 -10.21 5.80
C GLN A 267 23.08 -9.10 4.80
N LEU A 268 24.06 -8.47 4.15
CA LEU A 268 23.80 -7.50 3.08
C LEU A 268 23.02 -8.11 1.92
N LEU A 269 23.35 -9.34 1.51
CA LEU A 269 22.61 -10.06 0.47
C LEU A 269 21.16 -10.32 0.89
N VAL A 270 20.92 -10.73 2.14
CA VAL A 270 19.56 -10.98 2.66
C VAL A 270 18.75 -9.68 2.77
N ILE A 271 19.35 -8.58 3.23
CA ILE A 271 18.72 -7.25 3.25
C ILE A 271 18.38 -6.80 1.82
N SER A 272 19.30 -7.01 0.88
CA SER A 272 19.08 -6.68 -0.54
C SER A 272 17.94 -7.50 -1.12
N ARG A 273 17.87 -8.81 -0.82
CA ARG A 273 16.76 -9.69 -1.21
C ARG A 273 15.43 -9.20 -0.62
N ALA A 274 15.41 -8.75 0.64
CA ALA A 274 14.22 -8.15 1.24
C ALA A 274 13.80 -6.85 0.53
N GLY A 275 14.77 -6.00 0.16
CA GLY A 275 14.55 -4.82 -0.66
C GLY A 275 13.96 -5.14 -2.04
N LEU A 276 14.47 -6.19 -2.71
CA LEU A 276 13.91 -6.68 -3.98
C LEU A 276 12.48 -7.21 -3.82
N ARG A 277 12.14 -7.80 -2.67
CA ARG A 277 10.76 -8.20 -2.38
C ARG A 277 9.83 -7.00 -2.22
N VAL A 278 10.28 -5.93 -1.54
CA VAL A 278 9.54 -4.65 -1.49
C VAL A 278 9.39 -4.04 -2.88
N ALA A 279 10.45 -4.07 -3.69
CA ALA A 279 10.42 -3.59 -5.07
C ALA A 279 9.41 -4.34 -5.93
N LEU A 280 9.32 -5.66 -5.78
CA LEU A 280 8.33 -6.49 -6.47
C LEU A 280 6.90 -6.10 -6.08
N TRP A 281 6.59 -5.98 -4.79
CA TRP A 281 5.25 -5.54 -4.36
C TRP A 281 4.91 -4.13 -4.87
N ALA A 282 5.87 -3.21 -4.88
CA ALA A 282 5.67 -1.88 -5.44
C ALA A 282 5.38 -1.92 -6.95
N ALA A 283 6.08 -2.76 -7.71
CA ALA A 283 5.83 -2.93 -9.14
C ALA A 283 4.48 -3.62 -9.41
N GLU A 284 4.09 -4.59 -8.58
CA GLU A 284 2.80 -5.28 -8.67
C GLU A 284 1.62 -4.34 -8.36
N ILE A 285 1.78 -3.40 -7.43
CA ILE A 285 0.80 -2.32 -7.19
C ILE A 285 0.55 -1.53 -8.47
N GLU A 286 1.60 -1.14 -9.20
CA GLU A 286 1.49 -0.41 -10.46
C GLU A 286 0.87 -1.25 -11.59
N ILE A 287 1.15 -2.56 -11.62
CA ILE A 287 0.48 -3.49 -12.55
C ILE A 287 -1.02 -3.55 -12.24
N VAL A 288 -1.39 -3.74 -10.97
CA VAL A 288 -2.80 -3.83 -10.55
C VAL A 288 -3.52 -2.50 -10.76
N ARG A 289 -2.86 -1.35 -10.56
CA ARG A 289 -3.38 -0.02 -10.89
C ARG A 289 -3.63 0.16 -12.38
N GLY A 290 -2.62 -0.14 -13.21
CA GLY A 290 -2.72 0.00 -14.66
C GLY A 290 -3.53 -1.09 -15.38
N LEU A 291 -4.09 -2.06 -14.66
CA LEU A 291 -5.01 -3.08 -15.17
C LEU A 291 -6.40 -2.99 -14.54
N ALA A 292 -6.59 -2.13 -13.53
CA ALA A 292 -7.93 -1.76 -13.13
C ALA A 292 -8.55 -1.00 -14.31
N PRO A 293 -9.83 -1.25 -14.65
CA PRO A 293 -10.56 -0.24 -15.39
C PRO A 293 -10.36 1.08 -14.64
N GLU A 294 -10.04 2.16 -15.37
CA GLU A 294 -10.27 3.52 -14.86
C GLU A 294 -11.58 3.46 -14.08
N PRO A 295 -11.65 3.95 -12.83
CA PRO A 295 -12.91 3.98 -12.12
C PRO A 295 -13.90 4.62 -13.09
N SER A 296 -14.83 3.80 -13.58
CA SER A 296 -15.99 4.30 -14.26
C SER A 296 -16.60 5.20 -13.21
N THR A 297 -16.44 6.52 -13.37
CA THR A 297 -17.32 7.50 -12.75
C THR A 297 -18.69 6.86 -12.82
N PRO A 298 -19.35 6.59 -11.67
CA PRO A 298 -20.63 5.90 -11.69
C PRO A 298 -21.45 6.60 -12.75
N ALA A 299 -21.82 5.84 -13.78
CA ALA A 299 -22.61 6.35 -14.87
C ALA A 299 -23.85 6.92 -14.20
N VAL A 300 -23.91 8.26 -14.10
CA VAL A 300 -25.13 8.97 -13.84
C VAL A 300 -26.10 8.36 -14.83
N ALA A 301 -27.13 7.68 -14.31
CA ALA A 301 -28.12 7.00 -15.13
C ALA A 301 -28.54 7.98 -16.22
N THR A 302 -28.19 7.65 -17.46
CA THR A 302 -28.43 8.51 -18.61
C THR A 302 -29.92 8.77 -18.67
N ALA A 303 -30.31 9.99 -18.29
CA ALA A 303 -31.49 10.64 -18.78
C ALA A 303 -31.52 10.53 -20.33
N PRO A 304 -32.71 10.50 -20.96
CA PRO A 304 -32.84 10.28 -22.39
C PRO A 304 -31.94 11.22 -23.21
N PRO A 305 -31.53 10.82 -24.43
CA PRO A 305 -30.43 11.45 -25.16
C PRO A 305 -30.74 12.92 -25.41
N ILE A 306 -30.01 13.81 -24.75
CA ILE A 306 -29.92 15.20 -25.19
C ILE A 306 -29.00 15.18 -26.39
N GLU A 307 -29.54 15.63 -27.52
CA GLU A 307 -28.86 15.88 -28.78
C GLU A 307 -27.47 16.48 -28.53
N ALA A 308 -26.43 15.84 -29.06
CA ALA A 308 -25.04 16.11 -28.71
C ALA A 308 -24.64 17.54 -29.11
N ALA A 309 -24.72 18.46 -28.14
CA ALA A 309 -24.08 19.76 -28.22
C ALA A 309 -22.55 19.58 -28.29
N PRO A 310 -21.83 20.47 -28.99
CA PRO A 310 -20.37 20.43 -29.08
C PRO A 310 -19.74 20.36 -27.68
N SER A 311 -18.76 19.46 -27.52
CA SER A 311 -18.11 19.23 -26.23
C SER A 311 -17.53 20.53 -25.68
N PRO A 312 -17.97 21.01 -24.50
CA PRO A 312 -17.49 22.29 -23.96
C PRO A 312 -15.99 22.23 -23.68
N THR A 313 -15.30 23.34 -23.91
CA THR A 313 -13.94 23.57 -23.43
C THR A 313 -13.88 23.36 -21.92
N PRO A 314 -12.79 22.81 -21.36
CA PRO A 314 -12.66 22.59 -19.92
C PRO A 314 -12.41 23.92 -19.21
N GLU A 315 -13.47 24.70 -19.04
CA GLU A 315 -13.48 25.98 -18.34
C GLU A 315 -13.86 25.77 -16.86
N LEU A 316 -13.28 26.56 -15.97
CA LEU A 316 -13.64 26.56 -14.56
C LEU A 316 -14.85 27.47 -14.38
N GLU A 317 -15.98 26.92 -13.95
CA GLU A 317 -17.27 27.64 -13.90
C GLU A 317 -17.48 28.37 -12.56
N ALA A 318 -17.07 27.77 -11.45
CA ALA A 318 -17.32 28.31 -10.10
C ALA A 318 -16.26 27.89 -9.09
N VAL A 319 -16.17 28.65 -7.99
CA VAL A 319 -15.40 28.31 -6.79
C VAL A 319 -16.37 28.31 -5.61
N HIS A 320 -16.47 27.18 -4.92
CA HIS A 320 -17.31 27.03 -3.73
C HIS A 320 -16.42 26.89 -2.49
N PRO A 321 -16.41 27.90 -1.60
CA PRO A 321 -15.67 27.80 -0.35
C PRO A 321 -16.22 26.71 0.56
N VAL A 322 -15.33 26.03 1.30
CA VAL A 322 -15.69 25.00 2.29
C VAL A 322 -15.34 25.50 3.68
N LEU A 323 -16.37 25.81 4.46
CA LEU A 323 -16.27 26.34 5.82
C LEU A 323 -16.14 25.19 6.82
N ARG A 324 -15.28 25.39 7.82
CA ARG A 324 -15.12 24.46 8.94
C ARG A 324 -16.33 24.56 9.85
N SER A 325 -16.89 23.42 10.25
CA SER A 325 -18.05 23.35 11.14
C SER A 325 -17.84 22.25 12.19
N THR A 326 -18.02 22.52 13.48
CA THR A 326 -18.03 21.47 14.52
C THR A 326 -19.39 20.79 14.66
N ASP A 327 -20.45 21.49 14.24
CA ASP A 327 -21.82 21.00 14.18
C ASP A 327 -22.47 21.53 12.89
N VAL A 328 -22.61 20.67 11.88
CA VAL A 328 -23.09 21.08 10.55
C VAL A 328 -24.55 21.51 10.58
N GLU A 329 -25.41 20.91 11.41
CA GLU A 329 -26.81 21.34 11.52
C GLU A 329 -26.93 22.73 12.15
N ARG A 330 -26.11 23.01 13.18
CA ARG A 330 -26.04 24.36 13.77
C ARG A 330 -25.59 25.39 12.73
N SER A 331 -24.60 25.06 11.91
CA SER A 331 -24.12 25.95 10.85
C SER A 331 -25.18 26.16 9.76
N ILE A 332 -25.89 25.11 9.33
CA ILE A 332 -27.02 25.26 8.41
C ILE A 332 -28.08 26.20 9.00
N ALA A 333 -28.46 26.03 10.27
CA ALA A 333 -29.44 26.88 10.93
C ALA A 333 -29.01 28.35 10.97
N PHE A 334 -27.73 28.63 11.20
CA PHE A 334 -27.17 29.99 11.14
C PHE A 334 -27.32 30.61 9.74
N PHE A 335 -26.90 29.91 8.69
CA PHE A 335 -27.01 30.42 7.32
C PHE A 335 -28.47 30.59 6.88
N VAL A 336 -29.37 29.70 7.31
CA VAL A 336 -30.81 29.85 7.10
C VAL A 336 -31.36 31.10 7.79
N GLY A 337 -30.85 31.44 8.99
CA GLY A 337 -31.15 32.71 9.66
C GLY A 337 -30.74 33.93 8.84
N LEU A 338 -29.63 33.85 8.11
CA LEU A 338 -29.18 34.86 7.15
C LEU A 338 -29.89 34.79 5.78
N GLY A 339 -30.95 33.99 5.64
CA GLY A 339 -31.73 33.89 4.42
C GLY A 339 -31.20 32.91 3.36
N PHE A 340 -30.10 32.20 3.63
CA PHE A 340 -29.64 31.12 2.75
C PHE A 340 -30.62 29.93 2.79
N GLN A 341 -30.63 29.14 1.74
CA GLN A 341 -31.40 27.90 1.64
C GLN A 341 -30.46 26.69 1.66
N PRO A 342 -30.82 25.59 2.34
CA PRO A 342 -30.06 24.35 2.24
C PRO A 342 -30.21 23.77 0.82
N LEU A 343 -29.09 23.56 0.14
CA LEU A 343 -29.05 22.98 -1.21
C LEU A 343 -28.99 21.46 -1.15
N PHE A 344 -28.12 20.92 -0.29
CA PHE A 344 -27.99 19.48 -0.06
C PHE A 344 -27.35 19.17 1.30
N ARG A 345 -27.48 17.91 1.73
CA ARG A 345 -26.80 17.31 2.90
C ARG A 345 -26.36 15.90 2.51
N ASP A 346 -25.19 15.47 2.96
CA ASP A 346 -24.70 14.11 2.70
C ASP A 346 -25.47 13.03 3.47
N GLU A 347 -25.78 13.30 4.74
CA GLU A 347 -26.61 12.46 5.61
C GLU A 347 -27.68 13.29 6.33
N LEU A 348 -28.90 12.75 6.44
CA LEU A 348 -30.04 13.52 6.96
C LEU A 348 -30.02 13.70 8.49
N ALA A 349 -29.50 12.70 9.22
CA ALA A 349 -29.56 12.67 10.69
C ALA A 349 -28.30 13.24 11.37
N SER A 350 -27.18 13.26 10.65
CA SER A 350 -25.87 13.67 11.17
C SER A 350 -24.96 14.09 10.01
N PRO A 351 -25.29 15.20 9.32
CA PRO A 351 -24.52 15.60 8.15
C PRO A 351 -23.06 15.87 8.52
N ARG A 352 -22.16 15.36 7.68
CA ARG A 352 -20.74 15.70 7.73
C ARG A 352 -20.36 16.68 6.62
N TYR A 353 -21.24 16.86 5.64
CA TYR A 353 -21.07 17.79 4.55
C TYR A 353 -22.42 18.34 4.06
N ALA A 354 -22.52 19.65 3.87
CA ALA A 354 -23.73 20.29 3.38
C ALA A 354 -23.40 21.50 2.49
N GLY A 355 -24.33 21.86 1.61
CA GLY A 355 -24.29 23.09 0.82
C GLY A 355 -25.43 24.02 1.21
N VAL A 356 -25.15 25.32 1.30
CA VAL A 356 -26.14 26.39 1.51
C VAL A 356 -25.99 27.45 0.43
N GLY A 357 -27.10 27.98 -0.07
CA GLY A 357 -27.11 28.93 -1.19
C GLY A 357 -27.95 30.17 -0.95
N HIS A 358 -27.54 31.30 -1.52
CA HIS A 358 -28.31 32.54 -1.55
C HIS A 358 -28.13 33.22 -2.91
N GLY A 359 -29.14 33.10 -3.78
CA GLY A 359 -28.98 33.48 -5.20
C GLY A 359 -27.93 32.62 -5.88
N GLU A 360 -26.96 33.24 -6.55
CA GLU A 360 -25.84 32.56 -7.22
C GLU A 360 -24.67 32.21 -6.27
N ILE A 361 -24.75 32.62 -5.00
CA ILE A 361 -23.70 32.32 -4.01
C ILE A 361 -23.97 30.98 -3.36
N GLU A 362 -22.99 30.09 -3.42
CA GLU A 362 -23.02 28.77 -2.77
C GLU A 362 -21.80 28.60 -1.85
N LEU A 363 -22.07 28.20 -0.61
CA LEU A 363 -21.08 27.90 0.43
C LEU A 363 -21.27 26.46 0.90
N HIS A 364 -20.16 25.78 1.16
CA HIS A 364 -20.16 24.42 1.67
C HIS A 364 -19.72 24.40 3.13
N LEU A 365 -20.24 23.44 3.89
CA LEU A 365 -19.98 23.23 5.30
C LEU A 365 -19.37 21.84 5.48
N GLN A 366 -18.22 21.74 6.14
CA GLN A 366 -17.55 20.47 6.40
C GLN A 366 -17.35 20.25 7.90
N TRP A 367 -17.75 19.06 8.36
CA TRP A 367 -17.61 18.67 9.75
C TRP A 367 -16.14 18.46 10.16
N HIS A 368 -15.76 19.00 11.30
CA HIS A 368 -14.49 18.78 12.00
C HIS A 368 -14.72 18.37 13.44
N ASP A 369 -13.87 17.48 13.95
CA ASP A 369 -13.98 16.96 15.31
C ASP A 369 -13.71 18.07 16.34
N PRO A 370 -14.62 18.35 17.28
CA PRO A 370 -14.39 19.33 18.35
C PRO A 370 -13.21 18.98 19.26
N ALA A 371 -12.79 17.71 19.30
CA ALA A 371 -11.65 17.26 20.09
C ALA A 371 -10.30 17.53 19.40
N GLU A 372 -10.29 17.90 18.11
CA GLU A 372 -9.07 18.32 17.43
C GLU A 372 -8.64 19.72 17.92
N PRO A 373 -7.31 19.98 18.06
CA PRO A 373 -6.82 21.31 18.39
C PRO A 373 -7.35 22.34 17.37
N GLN A 374 -7.91 23.44 17.86
CA GLN A 374 -8.29 24.54 16.98
C GLN A 374 -7.03 25.10 16.28
N PRO A 375 -7.14 25.54 15.01
CA PRO A 375 -6.04 26.21 14.33
C PRO A 375 -5.52 27.39 15.16
N GLU A 376 -4.20 27.54 15.28
CA GLU A 376 -3.61 28.74 15.88
C GLU A 376 -3.78 29.93 14.90
N GLY A 377 -4.50 30.96 15.32
CA GLY A 377 -4.72 32.19 14.54
C GLY A 377 -6.14 32.31 13.95
N ASP A 378 -6.33 33.31 13.09
CA ASP A 378 -7.63 33.57 12.45
C ASP A 378 -8.02 32.48 11.46
N LEU A 379 -9.28 32.04 11.53
CA LEU A 379 -9.89 31.21 10.49
C LEU A 379 -10.04 31.99 9.18
N PRO A 380 -10.10 31.30 8.02
CA PRO A 380 -10.34 31.94 6.74
C PRO A 380 -11.54 32.87 6.77
N THR A 381 -11.40 34.00 6.09
CA THR A 381 -12.45 35.00 5.94
C THR A 381 -12.90 35.08 4.49
N TYR A 382 -14.20 34.97 4.27
CA TYR A 382 -14.81 34.94 2.95
C TYR A 382 -15.40 36.30 2.60
N ARG A 383 -14.87 36.92 1.55
CA ARG A 383 -15.34 38.21 1.03
C ARG A 383 -16.42 37.99 0.00
N ILE A 384 -17.64 38.43 0.31
CA ILE A 384 -18.84 38.24 -0.50
C ILE A 384 -19.22 39.61 -1.08
N LEU A 385 -19.14 39.72 -2.41
CA LEU A 385 -19.54 40.94 -3.11
C LEU A 385 -21.07 41.05 -3.08
N VAL A 386 -21.58 42.19 -2.66
CA VAL A 386 -23.03 42.42 -2.52
C VAL A 386 -23.49 43.60 -3.35
N ALA A 387 -24.73 43.54 -3.81
CA ALA A 387 -25.32 44.60 -4.59
C ALA A 387 -25.50 45.88 -3.76
N ASP A 388 -26.01 45.74 -2.54
CA ASP A 388 -26.26 46.81 -1.59
C ASP A 388 -25.96 46.29 -0.18
N VAL A 389 -24.95 46.89 0.44
CA VAL A 389 -24.43 46.47 1.75
C VAL A 389 -25.41 46.82 2.87
N ASP A 390 -26.05 47.98 2.78
CA ASP A 390 -26.97 48.47 3.80
C ASP A 390 -28.30 47.72 3.76
N ALA A 391 -28.81 47.46 2.55
CA ALA A 391 -30.04 46.70 2.38
C ALA A 391 -29.88 45.25 2.87
N LEU A 392 -28.75 44.60 2.59
CA LEU A 392 -28.47 43.25 3.10
C LEU A 392 -28.36 43.23 4.62
N TYR A 393 -27.67 44.23 5.19
CA TYR A 393 -27.55 44.34 6.64
C TYR A 393 -28.91 44.56 7.31
N ALA A 394 -29.78 45.39 6.73
CA ALA A 394 -31.14 45.60 7.23
C ALA A 394 -31.97 44.30 7.19
N ASP A 395 -31.91 43.52 6.09
CA ASP A 395 -32.58 42.23 5.98
C ASP A 395 -32.06 41.23 7.04
N PHE A 396 -30.75 41.17 7.29
CA PHE A 396 -30.19 40.34 8.36
C PHE A 396 -30.65 40.79 9.75
N ALA A 397 -30.75 42.10 9.98
CA ALA A 397 -31.25 42.67 11.23
C ALA A 397 -32.73 42.31 11.46
N GLU A 398 -33.57 42.45 10.43
CA GLU A 398 -35.00 42.12 10.50
C GLU A 398 -35.25 40.63 10.76
N ARG A 399 -34.37 39.76 10.25
CA ARG A 399 -34.38 38.31 10.54
C ARG A 399 -33.88 37.95 11.94
N GLY A 400 -33.37 38.92 12.70
CA GLY A 400 -32.76 38.69 14.00
C GLY A 400 -31.46 37.88 13.94
N ALA A 401 -30.78 37.88 12.78
CA ALA A 401 -29.55 37.12 12.56
C ALA A 401 -28.28 37.91 12.94
N LEU A 402 -28.44 39.14 13.42
CA LEU A 402 -27.37 39.99 13.92
C LEU A 402 -27.45 40.08 15.44
N ASP A 403 -26.33 39.89 16.13
CA ASP A 403 -26.27 40.04 17.58
C ASP A 403 -26.55 41.49 17.99
N ALA A 404 -27.51 41.69 18.90
CA ALA A 404 -28.02 43.02 19.28
C ALA A 404 -26.95 43.95 19.89
N ASP A 405 -25.87 43.39 20.45
CA ASP A 405 -24.90 44.14 21.25
C ASP A 405 -23.48 44.23 20.65
N GLY A 406 -23.18 43.56 19.53
CA GLY A 406 -21.82 43.51 18.98
C GLY A 406 -20.74 43.02 19.99
N ALA A 407 -21.18 42.47 21.12
CA ALA A 407 -20.36 42.15 22.28
C ALA A 407 -19.62 40.83 22.01
N GLY A 408 -18.47 40.96 21.37
CA GLY A 408 -17.62 39.83 20.97
C GLY A 408 -16.92 40.02 19.62
N ALA A 409 -17.26 41.07 18.87
CA ALA A 409 -16.65 41.32 17.58
C ALA A 409 -15.28 41.99 17.71
N GLU A 410 -14.23 41.26 17.33
CA GLU A 410 -12.88 41.80 17.18
C GLU A 410 -12.74 42.75 15.99
N SER A 411 -13.73 42.79 15.08
CA SER A 411 -13.73 43.67 13.91
C SER A 411 -14.43 45.00 14.21
N PRO A 412 -13.85 46.16 13.81
CA PRO A 412 -14.51 47.46 13.91
C PRO A 412 -15.68 47.61 12.92
N TRP A 413 -15.89 46.65 12.01
CA TRP A 413 -16.89 46.70 10.94
C TRP A 413 -18.12 45.83 11.22
N THR A 414 -18.64 45.83 12.45
CA THR A 414 -19.88 45.09 12.80
C THR A 414 -21.15 45.70 12.21
N ARG A 415 -21.06 46.93 11.70
CA ARG A 415 -22.13 47.65 11.01
C ARG A 415 -21.60 48.15 9.66
N PRO A 416 -22.47 48.39 8.66
CA PRO A 416 -22.06 48.93 7.38
C PRO A 416 -21.28 50.23 7.55
N GLY A 417 -20.07 50.26 7.02
CA GLY A 417 -19.18 51.41 7.09
C GLY A 417 -18.25 51.49 5.90
N ASP A 418 -17.77 52.70 5.63
CA ASP A 418 -16.81 52.96 4.57
C ASP A 418 -15.40 52.76 5.10
N THR A 419 -14.65 51.89 4.45
CA THR A 419 -13.31 51.48 4.88
C THR A 419 -12.22 52.36 4.26
N PRO A 420 -11.05 52.48 4.91
CA PRO A 420 -9.91 53.18 4.33
C PRO A 420 -9.40 52.61 3.01
N TRP A 421 -9.74 51.36 2.67
CA TRP A 421 -9.37 50.69 1.42
C TRP A 421 -10.45 50.77 0.33
N GLY A 422 -11.45 51.65 0.50
CA GLY A 422 -12.36 52.03 -0.58
C GLY A 422 -13.55 51.08 -0.78
N THR A 423 -13.96 50.35 0.25
CA THR A 423 -15.16 49.52 0.22
C THR A 423 -16.17 50.00 1.25
N ARG A 424 -17.45 49.83 0.96
CA ARG A 424 -18.49 49.78 1.99
C ARG A 424 -18.65 48.32 2.40
N GLU A 425 -18.55 48.01 3.69
CA GLU A 425 -18.65 46.61 4.17
C GLU A 425 -19.13 46.48 5.61
N PHE A 426 -19.61 45.30 5.97
CA PHE A 426 -19.79 44.83 7.35
C PHE A 426 -19.35 43.37 7.48
N HIS A 427 -18.97 42.97 8.69
CA HIS A 427 -18.35 41.69 9.01
C HIS A 427 -19.18 40.92 10.02
N LEU A 428 -19.29 39.61 9.82
CA LEU A 428 -19.90 38.66 10.74
C LEU A 428 -18.95 37.46 10.94
N ARG A 429 -19.12 36.74 12.04
CA ARG A 429 -18.54 35.41 12.21
C ARG A 429 -19.66 34.39 12.33
N ASP A 430 -19.44 33.21 11.77
CA ASP A 430 -20.36 32.09 11.97
C ASP A 430 -20.14 31.43 13.35
N PRO A 431 -20.97 30.46 13.77
CA PRO A 431 -20.86 29.82 15.08
C PRO A 431 -19.54 29.10 15.33
N ASP A 432 -18.78 28.78 14.28
CA ASP A 432 -17.47 28.12 14.34
C ASP A 432 -16.29 29.08 14.14
N GLY A 433 -16.57 30.39 14.01
CA GLY A 433 -15.60 31.48 13.95
C GLY A 433 -15.13 31.83 12.54
N ASN A 434 -15.68 31.22 11.49
CA ASN A 434 -15.35 31.58 10.10
C ASN A 434 -15.76 33.03 9.84
N GLY A 435 -14.88 33.82 9.20
CA GLY A 435 -15.16 35.22 8.91
C GLY A 435 -16.02 35.38 7.65
N LEU A 436 -17.04 36.23 7.70
CA LEU A 436 -17.88 36.60 6.56
C LEU A 436 -17.82 38.13 6.39
N GLN A 437 -17.36 38.60 5.24
CA GLN A 437 -17.24 40.03 4.92
C GLN A 437 -18.13 40.36 3.71
N PHE A 438 -19.22 41.08 3.94
CA PHE A 438 -20.13 41.51 2.89
C PHE A 438 -19.72 42.91 2.45
N TYR A 439 -19.32 43.07 1.19
CA TYR A 439 -18.70 44.32 0.73
C TYR A 439 -19.16 44.76 -0.66
N ARG A 440 -18.98 46.04 -0.94
CA ARG A 440 -19.03 46.62 -2.29
C ARG A 440 -17.96 47.72 -2.42
N PRO A 441 -17.26 47.84 -3.56
CA PRO A 441 -16.40 48.99 -3.83
C PRO A 441 -17.19 50.31 -3.80
N LEU A 442 -16.63 51.36 -3.19
CA LEU A 442 -17.22 52.70 -3.18
C LEU A 442 -17.23 53.35 -4.56
N VAL A 443 -16.23 53.02 -5.38
CA VAL A 443 -16.15 53.39 -6.79
C VAL A 443 -16.38 52.13 -7.61
N PRO A 444 -17.37 52.09 -8.52
CA PRO A 444 -17.57 50.94 -9.39
C PRO A 444 -16.30 50.72 -10.21
N GLU A 445 -15.76 49.51 -10.16
CA GLU A 445 -14.66 49.12 -11.05
C GLU A 445 -15.17 49.24 -12.49
N THR A 446 -14.55 50.11 -13.29
CA THR A 446 -14.85 50.16 -14.73
C THR A 446 -14.34 48.85 -15.30
N ALA A 447 -15.27 48.00 -15.79
CA ALA A 447 -14.92 46.72 -16.37
C ALA A 447 -13.80 46.91 -17.41
N PRO A 448 -12.71 46.13 -17.37
CA PRO A 448 -11.74 46.14 -18.46
C PRO A 448 -12.47 45.70 -19.74
N GLY A 449 -12.53 46.61 -20.71
CA GLY A 449 -13.17 46.40 -22.02
C GLY A 449 -12.38 45.50 -22.95
#